data_AF-A0AA95K5G8-F1
#
_entry.id   AF-A0AA95K5G8-F1
#
_cell.length_a   1.000
_cell.length_b   1.000
_cell.length_c   1.000
_cell.angle_alpha   90.00
_cell.angle_beta   90.00
_cell.angle_gamma   90.00
#
_symmetry.space_group_name_H-M   'P 1'
#
loop_
_entity.id
_entity.type
_entity.pdbx_description
1 polymer ?
#
loop_
_entity_poly.entity_id
_entity_poly.type
_entity_poly.pdbx_seq_one_letter_code
_entity_poly.pdbx_strand_id
1 'polypeptide(L)'
;MSLKILFYSVFSRNDSYPKILFAISTTVGIPTFAVERNELQKFIETNFCKRKNDFDFYINKGETIKYLVEWAKVEDVSQLPKTIQIANEICAVSWYLFPQAVKYLSLGNEKNFLQLAVQYISNGGIDESVIAADFDEAFLQKLKEHSKGN
;
A
#
# COMPACT_ATOMS: atom_id res chain seq x y z
N MET A 1 5.48 -5.99 -17.87
CA MET A 1 4.24 -5.76 -17.10
C MET A 1 4.54 -4.66 -16.08
N SER A 2 3.61 -3.75 -15.83
CA SER A 2 3.83 -2.66 -14.86
C SER A 2 3.33 -3.08 -13.48
N LEU A 3 4.15 -2.90 -12.46
CA LEU A 3 3.88 -3.22 -11.07
C LEU A 3 3.66 -1.93 -10.28
N LYS A 4 2.65 -1.91 -9.40
CA LYS A 4 2.50 -0.83 -8.42
C LYS A 4 2.96 -1.32 -7.06
N ILE A 5 3.95 -0.66 -6.47
CA ILE A 5 4.52 -1.09 -5.19
C ILE A 5 4.30 0.02 -4.18
N LEU A 6 3.51 -0.30 -3.15
CA LEU A 6 3.35 0.57 -2.00
C LEU A 6 4.39 0.19 -0.95
N PHE A 7 5.39 1.05 -0.80
CA PHE A 7 6.38 0.92 0.27
C PHE A 7 5.86 1.57 1.53
N TYR A 8 6.07 0.89 2.66
CA TYR A 8 5.76 1.45 3.96
C TYR A 8 6.85 1.16 4.99
N SER A 9 6.90 1.97 6.03
CA SER A 9 7.83 1.83 7.14
C SER A 9 7.09 2.07 8.45
N VAL A 10 7.49 1.36 9.49
CA VAL A 10 6.97 1.56 10.84
C VAL A 10 7.96 2.43 11.60
N PHE A 11 7.55 3.65 11.93
CA PHE A 11 8.33 4.58 12.72
C PHE A 11 7.89 4.54 14.18
N SER A 12 8.85 4.39 15.10
CA SER A 12 8.57 4.35 16.53
C SER A 12 9.70 5.04 17.30
N ARG A 13 9.60 6.36 17.49
CA ARG A 13 10.52 7.12 18.32
C ARG A 13 9.76 7.80 19.43
N ASN A 14 9.89 7.29 20.66
CA ASN A 14 9.27 7.85 21.88
C ASN A 14 7.73 7.99 21.86
N ASP A 15 7.05 7.58 20.80
CA ASP A 15 5.60 7.57 20.72
C ASP A 15 5.04 6.36 21.48
N SER A 16 3.89 6.54 22.15
CA SER A 16 3.15 5.45 22.79
C SER A 16 2.65 4.41 21.77
N TYR A 17 2.59 4.78 20.48
CA TYR A 17 2.13 3.91 19.39
C TYR A 17 3.00 4.12 18.12
N PRO A 18 3.34 3.03 17.41
CA PRO A 18 4.08 3.13 16.16
C PRO A 18 3.27 3.84 15.07
N LYS A 19 3.93 4.70 14.30
CA LYS A 19 3.36 5.41 13.15
C LYS A 19 3.71 4.69 11.85
N ILE A 20 2.77 4.65 10.90
CA ILE A 20 2.99 4.04 9.58
C ILE A 20 3.24 5.15 8.56
N LEU A 21 4.40 5.10 7.91
CA LEU A 21 4.81 6.01 6.84
C LEU A 21 4.75 5.27 5.51
N PHE A 22 4.27 5.94 4.46
CA PHE A 22 4.21 5.41 3.10
C PHE A 22 5.07 6.24 2.16
N ALA A 23 5.82 5.58 1.28
CA ALA A 23 6.57 6.25 0.23
C ALA A 23 5.65 6.54 -0.96
N ILE A 24 5.49 7.82 -1.29
CA ILE A 24 4.68 8.29 -2.42
C ILE A 24 5.59 9.12 -3.34
N SER A 25 5.44 8.93 -4.65
CA SER A 25 6.01 9.83 -5.63
C SER A 25 5.07 11.03 -5.80
N THR A 26 5.54 12.23 -5.47
CA THR A 26 4.69 13.42 -5.44
C THR A 26 4.12 13.82 -6.80
N THR A 27 4.70 13.33 -7.88
CA THR A 27 4.24 13.60 -9.26
C THR A 27 3.29 12.53 -9.80
N VAL A 28 3.46 11.26 -9.41
CA VAL A 28 2.74 10.12 -10.01
C VAL A 28 1.97 9.25 -9.02
N GLY A 29 1.95 9.61 -7.74
CA GLY A 29 1.24 8.85 -6.70
C GLY A 29 2.02 7.62 -6.25
N ILE A 30 1.37 6.45 -6.25
CA ILE A 30 2.04 5.20 -5.86
C ILE A 30 3.14 4.87 -6.88
N PRO A 31 4.39 4.66 -6.43
CA PRO A 31 5.48 4.28 -7.32
C PRO A 31 5.09 3.07 -8.18
N THR A 32 5.17 3.29 -9.49
CA THR A 32 4.82 2.31 -10.51
C THR A 32 6.08 2.01 -11.29
N PHE A 33 6.41 0.72 -11.44
CA PHE A 33 7.65 0.28 -12.07
C PHE A 33 7.41 -0.81 -13.10
N ALA A 34 8.06 -0.72 -14.25
CA ALA A 34 8.08 -1.81 -15.21
C ALA A 34 9.29 -2.72 -14.90
N VAL A 35 9.03 -3.92 -14.42
CA VAL A 35 10.10 -4.86 -14.05
C VAL A 35 9.80 -6.28 -14.52
N GLU A 36 10.86 -7.07 -14.64
CA GLU A 36 10.74 -8.51 -14.81
C GLU A 36 10.41 -9.19 -13.47
N ARG A 37 9.71 -10.32 -13.52
CA ARG A 37 9.19 -11.03 -12.32
C ARG A 37 10.25 -11.31 -11.26
N ASN A 38 11.49 -11.58 -11.67
CA ASN A 38 12.58 -11.93 -10.76
C ASN A 38 13.26 -10.70 -10.11
N GLU A 39 13.08 -9.50 -10.67
CA GLU A 39 13.75 -8.29 -10.17
C GLU A 39 13.14 -7.80 -8.87
N LEU A 40 11.82 -7.93 -8.71
CA LEU A 40 11.14 -7.63 -7.44
C LEU A 40 11.69 -8.49 -6.29
N GLN A 41 11.83 -9.79 -6.52
CA GLN A 41 12.34 -10.71 -5.50
C GLN A 41 13.79 -10.38 -5.11
N LYS A 42 14.65 -10.16 -6.11
CA LYS A 42 16.04 -9.72 -5.88
C LYS A 42 16.10 -8.41 -5.11
N PHE A 43 15.23 -7.45 -5.44
CA PHE A 43 15.16 -6.16 -4.74
C PHE A 43 14.79 -6.35 -3.26
N ILE A 44 13.75 -7.14 -2.99
CA ILE A 44 13.27 -7.44 -1.64
C ILE A 44 14.40 -8.07 -0.80
N GLU A 45 15.10 -9.06 -1.36
CA GLU A 45 16.22 -9.74 -0.70
C GLU A 45 17.40 -8.79 -0.46
N THR A 46 17.79 -8.00 -1.46
CA THR A 46 18.93 -7.08 -1.37
C THR A 46 18.72 -5.97 -0.34
N ASN A 47 17.49 -5.45 -0.24
CA ASN A 47 17.16 -4.34 0.66
C ASN A 47 16.56 -4.83 1.98
N PHE A 48 16.59 -6.15 2.26
CA PHE A 48 16.00 -6.75 3.46
C PHE A 48 14.54 -6.32 3.71
N CYS A 49 13.80 -6.05 2.64
CA CYS A 49 12.41 -5.64 2.72
C CYS A 49 11.53 -6.86 3.04
N LYS A 50 10.36 -6.63 3.65
CA LYS A 50 9.39 -7.69 3.93
C LYS A 50 8.12 -7.49 3.10
N ARG A 51 7.91 -8.39 2.13
CA ARG A 51 6.69 -8.44 1.33
C ARG A 51 5.51 -8.98 2.14
N LYS A 52 4.33 -8.38 1.99
CA LYS A 52 3.08 -8.84 2.60
C LYS A 52 2.29 -9.70 1.62
N ASN A 53 2.77 -10.93 1.39
CA ASN A 53 2.21 -11.84 0.40
C ASN A 53 0.70 -12.08 0.56
N ASP A 54 0.22 -12.19 1.80
CA ASP A 54 -1.21 -12.38 2.08
C ASP A 54 -2.03 -11.20 1.56
N PHE A 55 -1.55 -9.97 1.82
CA PHE A 55 -2.21 -8.76 1.33
C PHE A 55 -2.24 -8.71 -0.21
N ASP A 56 -1.12 -9.06 -0.85
CA ASP A 56 -1.03 -9.08 -2.31
C ASP A 56 -2.01 -10.08 -2.95
N PHE A 57 -2.25 -11.21 -2.30
CA PHE A 57 -3.20 -12.23 -2.78
C PHE A 57 -4.63 -11.66 -2.86
N TYR A 58 -5.06 -10.89 -1.86
CA TYR A 58 -6.41 -10.38 -1.79
C TYR A 58 -6.73 -9.24 -2.77
N ILE A 59 -5.72 -8.44 -3.13
CA ILE A 59 -5.89 -7.23 -3.95
C ILE A 59 -5.70 -7.48 -5.46
N ASN A 60 -4.95 -8.53 -5.84
CA ASN A 60 -4.56 -8.78 -7.22
C ASN A 60 -5.59 -9.63 -7.95
N LYS A 61 -6.76 -9.04 -8.20
CA LYS A 61 -7.86 -9.66 -8.95
C LYS A 61 -7.99 -9.16 -10.40
N GLY A 62 -7.11 -8.25 -10.83
CA GLY A 62 -7.14 -7.61 -12.16
C GLY A 62 -5.77 -7.56 -12.84
N GLU A 63 -5.67 -6.80 -13.93
CA GLU A 63 -4.48 -6.78 -14.81
C GLU A 63 -3.25 -6.05 -14.22
N THR A 64 -3.44 -5.08 -13.33
CA THR A 64 -2.32 -4.39 -12.67
C THR A 64 -1.97 -5.10 -11.39
N ILE A 65 -0.74 -5.61 -11.29
CA ILE A 65 -0.29 -6.26 -10.06
C ILE A 65 0.23 -5.20 -9.08
N LYS A 66 -0.35 -5.23 -7.89
CA LYS A 66 -0.06 -4.36 -6.75
C LYS A 66 0.67 -5.17 -5.67
N TYR A 67 1.61 -4.53 -5.00
CA TYR A 67 2.38 -5.14 -3.90
C TYR A 67 2.47 -4.21 -2.70
N LEU A 68 2.44 -4.78 -1.50
CA LEU A 68 2.76 -4.09 -0.26
C LEU A 68 4.09 -4.59 0.30
N VAL A 69 5.03 -3.66 0.47
CA VAL A 69 6.40 -3.97 0.89
C VAL A 69 6.77 -3.11 2.09
N GLU A 70 7.12 -3.76 3.20
CA GLU A 70 7.71 -3.11 4.36
C GLU A 70 9.18 -2.86 4.09
N TRP A 71 9.59 -1.59 4.07
CA TRP A 71 10.98 -1.19 3.86
C TRP A 71 11.84 -1.54 5.06
N ALA A 72 11.49 -0.96 6.22
CA ALA A 72 12.14 -1.24 7.49
C ALA A 72 11.27 -0.70 8.63
N LYS A 73 11.55 -1.17 9.84
CA LYS A 73 11.17 -0.44 11.06
C LYS A 73 12.29 0.56 11.35
N VAL A 74 11.95 1.82 11.58
CA VAL A 74 12.94 2.89 11.78
C VAL A 74 12.65 3.69 13.04
N GLU A 75 13.72 4.14 13.69
CA GLU A 75 13.65 5.06 14.83
C GLU A 75 13.94 6.51 14.41
N ASP A 76 14.48 6.71 13.20
CA ASP A 76 14.70 8.02 12.61
C ASP A 76 14.23 8.03 11.15
N VAL A 77 13.30 8.93 10.82
CA VAL A 77 12.76 9.11 9.47
C VAL A 77 13.85 9.53 8.49
N SER A 78 14.94 10.15 8.95
CA SER A 78 16.07 10.52 8.08
C SER A 78 16.80 9.31 7.49
N GLN A 79 16.57 8.10 8.02
CA GLN A 79 17.12 6.84 7.51
C GLN A 79 16.36 6.32 6.29
N LEU A 80 15.17 6.86 6.02
CA LEU A 80 14.35 6.43 4.90
C LEU A 80 14.89 6.99 3.57
N PRO A 81 14.92 6.17 2.52
CA PRO A 81 15.46 6.60 1.24
C PRO A 81 14.57 7.67 0.59
N LYS A 82 15.20 8.66 -0.05
CA LYS A 82 14.49 9.65 -0.88
C LYS A 82 14.28 9.18 -2.32
N THR A 83 14.95 8.11 -2.70
CA THR A 83 14.88 7.50 -4.03
C THR A 83 14.82 5.99 -3.89
N ILE A 84 13.94 5.36 -4.65
CA ILE A 84 13.86 3.90 -4.73
C ILE A 84 14.29 3.52 -6.14
N GLN A 85 15.29 2.65 -6.24
CA GLN A 85 15.74 2.08 -7.49
C GLN A 85 15.33 0.61 -7.56
N ILE A 86 14.60 0.24 -8.61
CA ILE A 86 14.29 -1.15 -8.90
C ILE A 86 14.67 -1.38 -10.36
N ALA A 87 15.56 -2.34 -10.58
CA ALA A 87 16.17 -2.57 -11.88
C ALA A 87 16.80 -1.27 -12.45
N ASN A 88 16.35 -0.84 -13.63
CA ASN A 88 16.85 0.34 -14.34
C ASN A 88 15.99 1.60 -14.11
N GLU A 89 14.99 1.53 -13.22
CA GLU A 89 14.11 2.66 -12.93
C GLU A 89 14.42 3.27 -11.56
N ILE A 90 14.57 4.60 -11.53
CA ILE A 90 14.79 5.37 -10.30
C ILE A 90 13.57 6.27 -10.10
N CYS A 91 12.91 6.12 -8.95
CA CYS A 91 11.77 6.93 -8.57
C CYS A 91 12.12 7.79 -7.35
N ALA A 92 11.92 9.10 -7.46
CA ALA A 92 11.97 10.00 -6.31
C ALA A 92 10.68 9.82 -5.48
N VAL A 93 10.87 9.62 -4.17
CA VAL A 93 9.78 9.36 -3.22
C VAL A 93 9.88 10.28 -2.02
N SER A 94 8.75 10.50 -1.37
CA SER A 94 8.65 11.17 -0.09
C SER A 94 7.79 10.33 0.84
N TRP A 95 8.17 10.31 2.11
CA TRP A 95 7.54 9.48 3.14
C TRP A 95 6.51 10.29 3.91
N TYR A 96 5.27 9.82 3.90
CA TYR A 96 4.13 10.52 4.49
C TYR A 96 3.32 9.61 5.40
N LEU A 97 2.77 10.17 6.48
CA LEU A 97 1.73 9.49 7.26
C LEU A 97 0.48 9.29 6.41
N PHE A 98 -0.31 8.27 6.71
CA PHE A 98 -1.51 7.92 5.93
C PHE A 98 -2.41 9.12 5.55
N PRO A 99 -2.83 10.02 6.46
CA PRO A 99 -3.70 11.13 6.08
C PRO A 99 -3.07 12.11 5.07
N GLN A 100 -1.75 12.23 5.08
CA GLN A 100 -1.01 13.05 4.12
C GLN A 100 -0.81 12.29 2.80
N ALA A 101 -0.42 11.02 2.87
CA ALA A 101 -0.25 10.15 1.71
C ALA A 101 -1.53 10.12 0.84
N VAL A 102 -2.71 9.97 1.45
CA VAL A 102 -4.01 9.99 0.74
C VAL A 102 -4.26 11.29 -0.02
N LYS A 103 -3.79 12.44 0.49
CA LYS A 103 -3.95 13.74 -0.18
C LYS A 103 -3.11 13.87 -1.45
N TYR A 104 -1.98 13.17 -1.52
CA TYR A 104 -1.12 13.15 -2.69
C TYR A 104 -1.56 12.16 -3.77
N LEU A 105 -2.51 11.27 -3.47
CA LEU A 105 -3.09 10.35 -4.45
C LEU A 105 -4.25 11.03 -5.17
N SER A 106 -4.23 11.01 -6.51
CA SER A 106 -5.31 11.55 -7.34
C SER A 106 -6.35 10.48 -7.68
N LEU A 107 -5.93 9.22 -7.81
CA LEU A 107 -6.77 8.11 -8.27
C LEU A 107 -7.50 7.42 -7.11
N GLY A 108 -8.81 7.19 -7.25
CA GLY A 108 -9.63 6.52 -6.23
C GLY A 108 -9.14 5.11 -5.90
N ASN A 109 -8.75 4.33 -6.91
CA ASN A 109 -8.24 2.97 -6.73
C ASN A 109 -6.89 2.91 -5.97
N GLU A 110 -6.08 3.96 -6.00
CA GLU A 110 -4.84 4.08 -5.23
C GLU A 110 -5.14 4.47 -3.78
N LYS A 111 -6.13 5.33 -3.56
CA LYS A 111 -6.61 5.68 -2.21
C LYS A 111 -7.18 4.44 -1.51
N ASN A 112 -8.03 3.68 -2.20
CA ASN A 112 -8.58 2.42 -1.69
C ASN A 112 -7.44 1.44 -1.37
N PHE A 113 -6.46 1.33 -2.27
CA PHE A 113 -5.30 0.46 -2.04
C PHE A 113 -4.51 0.84 -0.79
N LEU A 114 -4.24 2.13 -0.60
CA LEU A 114 -3.56 2.66 0.58
C LEU A 114 -4.38 2.47 1.87
N GLN A 115 -5.71 2.65 1.80
CA GLN A 115 -6.63 2.40 2.92
C GLN A 115 -6.62 0.94 3.38
N LEU A 116 -6.72 0.00 2.43
CA LEU A 116 -6.63 -1.43 2.71
C LEU A 116 -5.29 -1.79 3.34
N ALA A 117 -4.18 -1.20 2.85
CA ALA A 117 -2.85 -1.42 3.42
C ALA A 117 -2.78 -0.97 4.89
N VAL A 118 -3.35 0.20 5.23
CA VAL A 118 -3.37 0.69 6.62
C VAL A 118 -4.19 -0.21 7.53
N GLN A 119 -5.36 -0.67 7.08
CA GLN A 119 -6.19 -1.60 7.84
C GLN A 119 -5.43 -2.91 8.09
N TYR A 120 -4.82 -3.47 7.06
CA TYR A 120 -3.98 -4.67 7.16
C TYR A 120 -2.87 -4.52 8.19
N ILE A 121 -2.08 -3.43 8.08
CA ILE A 121 -0.92 -3.22 8.95
C ILE A 121 -1.34 -2.96 10.40
N SER A 122 -2.42 -2.21 10.62
CA SER A 122 -2.87 -1.82 11.96
C SER A 122 -3.60 -2.96 12.69
N ASN A 123 -4.39 -3.75 11.97
CA ASN A 123 -5.26 -4.78 12.56
C ASN A 123 -4.67 -6.20 12.47
N GLY A 124 -3.51 -6.38 11.82
CA GLY A 124 -2.88 -7.68 11.64
C GLY A 124 -3.56 -8.58 10.58
N GLY A 125 -4.43 -8.01 9.75
CA GLY A 125 -5.17 -8.73 8.72
C GLY A 125 -6.10 -7.78 7.95
N ILE A 126 -6.54 -8.20 6.76
CA ILE A 126 -7.59 -7.49 6.05
C ILE A 126 -8.92 -8.06 6.55
N ASP A 127 -9.84 -7.19 6.95
CA ASP A 127 -11.23 -7.59 7.11
C ASP A 127 -11.79 -7.91 5.72
N GLU A 128 -12.02 -9.19 5.44
CA GLU A 128 -12.53 -9.66 4.14
C GLU A 128 -13.89 -9.02 3.78
N SER A 129 -14.66 -8.55 4.78
CA SER A 129 -15.91 -7.80 4.56
C SER A 129 -15.68 -6.41 3.97
N VAL A 130 -14.48 -5.83 4.14
CA VAL A 130 -14.08 -4.54 3.56
C VAL A 130 -13.57 -4.73 2.11
N ILE A 131 -13.02 -5.90 1.79
CA ILE A 131 -12.59 -6.26 0.42
C ILE A 131 -13.79 -6.42 -0.52
N ALA A 132 -14.96 -6.75 0.03
CA ALA A 132 -16.22 -6.84 -0.71
C ALA A 132 -16.81 -5.45 -1.08
N ALA A 133 -16.29 -4.35 -0.53
CA ALA A 133 -16.86 -3.02 -0.72
C ALA A 133 -16.52 -2.35 -2.08
N ASP A 134 -15.73 -3.00 -2.94
CA ASP A 134 -15.49 -2.57 -4.32
C ASP A 134 -16.34 -3.34 -5.36
N PHE A 135 -17.36 -4.10 -4.96
CA PHE A 135 -18.25 -4.81 -5.90
C PHE A 135 -19.69 -4.28 -5.89
N ASP A 136 -20.01 -3.56 -6.97
CA ASP A 136 -21.32 -3.23 -7.56
C ASP A 136 -22.40 -2.54 -6.70
N GLU A 137 -23.05 -1.53 -7.30
CA GLU A 137 -24.27 -0.88 -6.79
C GLU A 137 -25.33 -1.88 -6.30
N ALA A 138 -25.36 -3.11 -6.84
CA ALA A 138 -26.23 -4.20 -6.44
C ALA A 138 -26.06 -4.65 -4.97
N PHE A 139 -24.86 -4.55 -4.39
CA PHE A 139 -24.60 -4.91 -2.99
C PHE A 139 -25.08 -3.81 -2.01
N LEU A 140 -24.85 -2.54 -2.36
CA LEU A 140 -25.38 -1.39 -1.63
C LEU A 140 -26.92 -1.38 -1.59
N GLN A 141 -27.57 -1.90 -2.63
CA GLN A 141 -29.02 -1.99 -2.72
C GLN A 141 -29.60 -3.06 -1.78
N LYS A 142 -28.95 -4.22 -1.63
CA LYS A 142 -29.34 -5.26 -0.66
C LYS A 142 -29.27 -4.81 0.81
N LEU A 143 -28.30 -3.96 1.16
CA LEU A 143 -28.21 -3.39 2.52
C LEU A 143 -29.36 -2.40 2.82
N LYS A 144 -29.81 -1.64 1.83
CA LYS A 144 -30.98 -0.74 1.97
C LYS A 144 -32.30 -1.49 2.13
N GLU A 145 -32.43 -2.67 1.54
CA GLU A 145 -33.63 -3.51 1.68
C GLU A 145 -33.74 -4.15 3.06
N HIS A 146 -32.63 -4.55 3.69
CA HIS A 146 -32.63 -5.12 5.05
C HIS A 146 -32.84 -4.08 6.17
N SER A 147 -32.53 -2.80 5.93
CA SER A 147 -32.74 -1.73 6.92
C SER A 147 -34.18 -1.18 6.96
N LYS A 148 -35.06 -1.60 6.04
CA LYS A 148 -36.48 -1.19 5.99
C LYS A 148 -37.46 -2.28 6.45
N GLY A 149 -36.94 -3.40 6.97
CA GLY A 149 -37.71 -4.56 7.42
C GLY A 149 -37.66 -4.80 8.92
N ASN A 150 -37.66 -3.74 9.73
CA ASN A 150 -38.06 -3.76 11.14
C ASN A 150 -39.13 -2.70 11.37
#